data_AF-A0AAV5XS10-F1
#
_entry.id   AF-A0AAV5XS10-F1
#
_cell.length_a   1.000
_cell.length_b   1.000
_cell.length_c   1.000
_cell.angle_alpha   90.00
_cell.angle_beta   90.00
_cell.angle_gamma   90.00
#
_symmetry.space_group_name_H-M   'P 1'
#
loop_
_entity.id
_entity.type
_entity.pdbx_description
1 polymer ?
#
loop_
_entity_poly.entity_id
_entity_poly.type
_entity_poly.pdbx_seq_one_letter_code
_entity_poly.pdbx_strand_id
1 'polypeptide(L)' 'MLRSDRDQRLYTGTTHDLRTRIKLHADGKVRATAYRRPLVLVYYEACLSGDDAFRR' A
#
# COMPACT_ATOMS: atom_id res chain seq x y z
N MET A 1 -0.64 -4.65 -1.57
CA MET A 1 0.55 -4.41 -2.42
C MET A 1 0.25 -3.32 -3.45
N LEU A 2 1.07 -2.28 -3.48
CA LEU A 2 1.00 -1.17 -4.44
C LEU A 2 2.19 -1.25 -5.39
N ARG A 3 2.00 -0.95 -6.68
CA ARG A 3 3.07 -0.80 -7.66
C ARG A 3 3.19 0.67 -8.06
N SER A 4 4.41 1.19 -8.06
CA SER A 4 4.70 2.51 -8.62
C SER A 4 4.86 2.39 -10.13
N ASP A 5 4.12 3.18 -10.91
CA ASP A 5 4.29 3.16 -12.37
C ASP A 5 5.56 3.91 -12.80
N ARG A 6 6.12 4.76 -11.92
CA ARG A 6 7.35 5.52 -12.18
C ARG A 6 8.59 4.62 -12.24
N ASP A 7 8.70 3.68 -11.32
CA ASP A 7 9.90 2.85 -11.14
C ASP A 7 9.62 1.35 -11.17
N GLN A 8 8.36 0.96 -11.40
CA GLN A 8 7.87 -0.41 -11.46
C GLN A 8 8.13 -1.24 -10.19
N ARG A 9 8.60 -0.64 -9.08
CA ARG A 9 8.83 -1.39 -7.85
C ARG A 9 7.57 -1.45 -6.99
N LEU A 10 7.51 -2.51 -6.21
CA LEU A 10 6.38 -2.79 -5.33
C LEU A 10 6.57 -2.10 -3.97
N TYR A 11 5.45 -1.92 -3.29
CA TYR A 11 5.34 -1.50 -1.90
C TYR A 11 4.37 -2.45 -1.20
N THR A 12 4.84 -3.06 -0.11
CA THR A 12 4.07 -3.97 0.73
C THR A 12 3.84 -3.36 2.10
N GLY A 13 2.72 -3.72 2.72
CA GLY A 13 2.33 -3.22 4.03
C GLY A 13 0.90 -3.62 4.35
N THR A 14 0.60 -3.60 5.64
CA THR A 14 -0.72 -3.91 6.19
C THR A 14 -1.44 -2.62 6.58
N THR A 15 -2.77 -2.68 6.63
CA THR A 15 -3.60 -1.56 7.08
C THR A 15 -4.97 -2.08 7.51
N HIS A 16 -5.60 -1.39 8.46
CA HIS A 16 -7.00 -1.64 8.84
C HIS A 16 -7.99 -0.97 7.88
N ASP A 17 -7.55 0.01 7.09
CA ASP A 17 -8.38 0.73 6.12
C ASP A 17 -7.64 0.90 4.79
N LEU A 18 -7.99 0.03 3.84
CA LEU A 18 -7.42 0.02 2.50
C LEU A 18 -7.71 1.31 1.73
N ARG A 19 -8.91 1.89 1.87
CA ARG A 19 -9.31 3.10 1.11
C ARG A 19 -8.50 4.30 1.57
N THR A 20 -8.41 4.50 2.89
CA THR A 20 -7.61 5.56 3.47
C THR A 20 -6.14 5.38 3.12
N ARG A 21 -5.61 4.15 3.18
CA ARG A 21 -4.22 3.85 2.82
C ARG A 21 -3.90 4.26 1.38
N ILE A 22 -4.73 3.85 0.42
CA ILE A 22 -4.54 4.19 -1.00
C ILE A 22 -4.56 5.72 -1.19
N LYS A 23 -5.52 6.42 -0.56
CA LYS A 23 -5.61 7.88 -0.62
C LYS A 23 -4.35 8.55 -0.08
N LEU A 24 -3.82 8.11 1.07
CA LEU A 24 -2.58 8.65 1.64
C LEU A 24 -1.37 8.44 0.72
N HIS A 25 -1.27 7.30 0.06
CA HIS A 25 -0.21 7.02 -0.91
C HIS A 25 -0.35 7.89 -2.18
N ALA A 26 -1.57 8.08 -2.69
CA ALA A 26 -1.86 8.96 -3.83
C ALA A 26 -1.57 10.44 -3.50
N ASP A 27 -1.96 10.90 -2.32
CA ASP A 27 -1.71 12.26 -1.83
C ASP A 27 -0.23 12.54 -1.54
N GLY A 28 0.63 11.51 -1.50
CA GLY A 28 2.05 11.64 -1.16
C GLY A 28 2.31 11.85 0.32
N LYS A 29 1.33 11.53 1.18
CA LYS A 29 1.45 11.64 2.65
C LYS A 29 2.27 10.50 3.27
N VAL A 30 2.62 9.48 2.49
CA VAL A 30 3.49 8.37 2.93
C VAL A 30 4.90 8.57 2.39
N ARG A 31 5.85 8.93 3.26
CA ARG A 31 7.25 9.23 2.90
C ARG A 31 7.90 8.14 2.03
N ALA A 32 7.63 6.86 2.32
CA ALA A 32 8.21 5.72 1.60
C ALA A 32 7.81 5.65 0.12
N THR A 33 6.67 6.23 -0.27
CA THR A 33 6.16 6.18 -1.64
C THR A 33 5.87 7.57 -2.22
N ALA A 34 6.05 8.65 -1.45
CA ALA A 34 5.70 10.02 -1.86
C ALA A 34 6.39 10.44 -3.17
N TYR A 35 7.65 10.03 -3.35
CA TYR A 35 8.44 10.29 -4.56
C TYR A 35 8.24 9.24 -5.66
N ARG A 36 7.47 8.18 -5.39
CA ARG A 36 7.25 7.02 -6.27
C ARG A 36 5.82 7.00 -6.85
N ARG A 37 5.13 8.16 -6.83
CA ARG A 37 3.80 8.31 -7.41
C ARG A 37 3.87 8.39 -8.95
N PRO A 38 2.81 7.99 -9.68
CA PRO A 38 1.57 7.40 -9.17
C PRO A 38 1.74 5.94 -8.73
N LEU A 39 0.93 5.49 -7.76
CA LEU A 39 0.88 4.10 -7.30
C LEU A 39 -0.48 3.48 -7.64
N VAL A 40 -0.45 2.23 -8.10
CA VAL A 40 -1.62 1.41 -8.45
C VAL A 40 -1.74 0.24 -7.49
N LEU A 41 -2.96 -0.04 -7.03
CA LEU A 41 -3.25 -1.26 -6.25
C LEU A 41 -3.29 -2.46 -7.18
N VAL A 42 -2.34 -3.37 -7.01
CA VAL A 42 -2.22 -4.59 -7.83
C VAL A 42 -2.73 -5.83 -7.09
N TYR A 43 -2.68 -5.82 -5.76
CA TYR A 43 -3.11 -6.94 -4.94
C TYR A 43 -3.43 -6.48 -3.52
N TYR A 44 -4.45 -7.06 -2.91
CA TYR A 44 -4.70 -6.98 -1.49
C TYR A 44 -5.42 -8.24 -1.03
N GLU A 45 -5.36 -8.48 0.27
CA GLU A 45 -6.12 -9.52 0.93
C GLU A 45 -6.58 -9.02 2.29
N ALA A 46 -7.67 -9.61 2.77
CA ALA A 46 -8.26 -9.27 4.05
C ALA A 46 -8.04 -10.45 5.02
N CYS A 47 -7.53 -10.14 6.20
CA CYS A 47 -7.39 -11.09 7.30
C CYS A 47 -8.36 -10.71 8.41
N LEU A 48 -8.95 -11.71 9.06
CA LEU A 48 -9.84 -11.50 10.22
C LEU A 48 -9.05 -11.13 11.48
N SER A 49 -7.82 -11.66 11.61
CA SER A 49 -6.90 -11.35 12.70
C SER A 49 -5.78 -10.43 12.22
N GLY A 50 -5.43 -9.42 13.02
CA GLY A 50 -4.26 -8.59 12.79
C GLY A 50 -2.97 -9.39 12.83
N ASP A 51 -2.87 -10.36 13.73
CA ASP A 51 -1.68 -11.23 13.85
C ASP A 51 -1.47 -12.08 12.59
N ASP A 52 -2.54 -12.47 11.91
CA ASP A 52 -2.45 -13.21 10.65
C ASP A 52 -2.05 -12.28 9.49
N ALA A 53 -2.41 -10.99 9.55
CA ALA A 53 -1.95 -10.01 8.58
C ALA A 53 -0.45 -9.69 8.74
N PHE A 54 0.09 -9.71 9.98
CA PHE A 54 1.50 -9.44 10.24
C PHE A 54 2.42 -10.66 10.03
N ARG A 55 1.89 -11.88 10.13
CA ARG A 55 2.65 -13.13 9.88
C ARG A 55 2.86 -13.46 8.39
N ARG A 56 2.53 -12.52 7.50
CA ARG A 56 2.45 -12.73 6.05
C ARG A 56 3.49 -11.92 5.28
#